data_AF-A0A538H706-F1
#
_entry.id   AF-A0A538H706-F1
#
_cell.length_a   1.000
_cell.length_b   1.000
_cell.length_c   1.000
_cell.angle_alpha   90.00
_cell.angle_beta   90.00
_cell.angle_gamma   90.00
#
_symmetry.space_group_name_H-M   'P 1'
#
loop_
_entity.id
_entity.type
_entity.pdbx_description
1 polymer ?
#
loop_
_entity_poly.entity_id
_entity_poly.type
_entity_poly.pdbx_seq_one_letter_code
_entity_poly.pdbx_strand_id
1 'polypeptide(L)'
;MQNYDIRYDDKYGQLAQIDVAAEGAGYEPWVNQTLTTVNDSVVRLAVIEGELVDWHSHEHEDEFFLVLEGKLELEVEGREPFVLGVNQGVTIPRGVLHHPRAHGRTVLLMVEPATVIPTGND
;
A
#
# COMPACT_ATOMS: atom_id res chain seq x y z
N MET A 1 -0.84 13.76 14.03
CA MET A 1 -0.90 12.62 13.12
C MET A 1 -2.01 12.88 12.14
N GLN A 2 -1.75 12.74 10.83
CA GLN A 2 -2.83 12.73 9.85
C GLN A 2 -3.74 11.55 10.15
N ASN A 3 -5.05 11.72 10.01
CA ASN A 3 -6.02 10.69 10.37
C ASN A 3 -6.04 9.65 9.25
N TYR A 4 -5.20 8.61 9.34
CA TYR A 4 -5.14 7.56 8.32
C TYR A 4 -6.31 6.59 8.50
N ASP A 5 -7.27 6.64 7.58
CA ASP A 5 -8.50 5.85 7.62
C ASP A 5 -8.23 4.43 7.08
N ILE A 6 -7.96 3.49 7.99
CA ILE A 6 -7.72 2.08 7.66
C ILE A 6 -9.01 1.28 7.87
N ARG A 7 -9.45 0.62 6.80
CA ARG A 7 -10.67 -0.17 6.76
C ARG A 7 -10.34 -1.63 6.47
N TYR A 8 -10.48 -2.46 7.51
CA TYR A 8 -10.09 -3.87 7.49
C TYR A 8 -11.13 -4.79 6.86
N ASP A 9 -12.41 -4.41 6.86
CA ASP A 9 -13.46 -5.23 6.27
C ASP A 9 -13.34 -5.30 4.74
N ASP A 10 -13.53 -6.51 4.19
CA ASP A 10 -13.60 -6.75 2.75
C ASP A 10 -14.78 -5.95 2.15
N LYS A 11 -14.47 -4.89 1.39
CA LYS A 11 -15.50 -4.07 0.73
C LYS A 11 -16.29 -4.84 -0.32
N TYR A 12 -15.62 -5.71 -1.08
CA TYR A 12 -16.22 -6.44 -2.20
C TYR A 12 -16.41 -7.94 -1.93
N GLY A 13 -15.74 -8.50 -0.92
CA GLY A 13 -15.76 -9.94 -0.65
C GLY A 13 -15.23 -10.75 -1.84
N GLN A 14 -15.82 -11.94 -2.07
CA GLN A 14 -15.44 -12.85 -3.16
C GLN A 14 -16.48 -12.85 -4.28
N LEU A 15 -16.04 -13.20 -5.50
CA LEU A 15 -16.88 -13.27 -6.71
C LEU A 15 -17.57 -11.95 -7.11
N ALA A 16 -16.93 -10.82 -6.81
CA ALA A 16 -17.36 -9.49 -7.23
C ALA A 16 -16.33 -8.85 -8.18
N GLN A 17 -16.82 -8.10 -9.17
CA GLN A 17 -15.95 -7.27 -10.01
C GLN A 17 -15.47 -6.06 -9.21
N ILE A 18 -14.16 -5.81 -9.23
CA ILE A 18 -13.53 -4.67 -8.54
C ILE A 18 -12.92 -3.76 -9.61
N ASP A 19 -13.41 -2.53 -9.70
CA ASP A 19 -12.81 -1.48 -10.52
C ASP A 19 -11.86 -0.65 -9.64
N VAL A 20 -10.60 -1.07 -9.61
CA VAL A 20 -9.58 -0.43 -8.77
C VAL A 20 -9.30 1.02 -9.17
N ALA A 21 -9.55 1.40 -10.43
CA ALA A 21 -9.36 2.77 -10.89
C ALA A 21 -10.49 3.67 -10.37
N ALA A 22 -11.74 3.22 -10.48
CA ALA A 22 -12.89 3.94 -9.93
C ALA A 22 -12.82 4.04 -8.39
N GLU A 23 -12.38 2.96 -7.72
CA GLU A 23 -12.19 2.94 -6.28
C GLU A 23 -11.12 3.96 -5.85
N GLY A 24 -9.97 3.97 -6.53
CA GLY A 24 -8.92 4.95 -6.31
C GLY A 24 -9.39 6.38 -6.51
N ALA A 25 -10.15 6.67 -7.57
CA ALA A 25 -10.69 8.00 -7.84
C ALA A 25 -11.73 8.48 -6.81
N GLY A 26 -12.34 7.56 -6.06
CA GLY A 26 -13.38 7.85 -5.07
C GLY A 26 -12.88 8.32 -3.70
N TYR A 27 -11.57 8.29 -3.45
CA TYR A 27 -10.98 8.64 -2.16
C TYR A 27 -10.09 9.89 -2.23
N GLU A 28 -10.18 10.69 -1.18
CA GLU A 28 -9.16 11.67 -0.80
C GLU A 28 -7.92 10.95 -0.22
N PRO A 29 -6.75 11.61 -0.17
CA PRO A 29 -5.58 11.03 0.47
C PRO A 29 -5.84 10.60 1.92
N TRP A 30 -5.01 9.66 2.37
CA TRP A 30 -4.98 9.06 3.70
C TRP A 30 -6.08 8.03 3.96
N VAL A 31 -6.34 7.20 2.96
CA VAL A 31 -7.22 6.03 3.06
C VAL A 31 -6.43 4.75 2.77
N ASN A 32 -6.74 3.68 3.51
CA ASN A 32 -6.35 2.32 3.22
C ASN A 32 -7.59 1.41 3.27
N GLN A 33 -8.04 0.93 2.12
CA GLN A 33 -9.25 0.11 2.00
C GLN A 33 -8.89 -1.32 1.63
N THR A 34 -9.29 -2.28 2.46
CA THR A 34 -9.30 -3.70 2.09
C THR A 34 -10.37 -3.92 1.02
N LEU A 35 -9.95 -4.39 -0.16
CA LEU A 35 -10.86 -4.64 -1.27
C LEU A 35 -11.43 -6.05 -1.19
N THR A 36 -10.55 -7.03 -0.98
CA THR A 36 -10.87 -8.46 -0.96
C THR A 36 -9.73 -9.25 -0.31
N THR A 37 -10.06 -10.43 0.19
CA THR A 37 -9.10 -11.41 0.71
C THR A 37 -8.84 -12.54 -0.29
N VAL A 38 -7.56 -12.86 -0.52
CA VAL A 38 -7.06 -13.97 -1.35
C VAL A 38 -6.23 -14.90 -0.48
N ASN A 39 -6.77 -16.07 -0.14
CA ASN A 39 -6.19 -16.98 0.85
C ASN A 39 -5.91 -16.24 2.18
N ASP A 40 -4.64 -16.22 2.62
CA ASP A 40 -4.20 -15.54 3.84
C ASP A 40 -3.69 -14.10 3.57
N SER A 41 -3.81 -13.62 2.33
CA SER A 41 -3.39 -12.28 1.92
C SER A 41 -4.59 -11.39 1.65
N VAL A 42 -4.42 -10.09 1.84
CA VAL A 42 -5.39 -9.05 1.50
C VAL A 42 -4.90 -8.25 0.31
N VAL A 43 -5.86 -7.82 -0.52
CA VAL A 43 -5.62 -6.82 -1.55
C VAL A 43 -6.16 -5.50 -1.02
N ARG A 44 -5.27 -4.54 -0.81
CA ARG A 44 -5.61 -3.21 -0.30
C ARG A 44 -5.43 -2.15 -1.37
N LEU A 45 -6.22 -1.10 -1.28
CA LEU A 45 -6.02 0.13 -2.03
C LEU A 45 -5.70 1.26 -1.06
N ALA A 46 -4.54 1.88 -1.24
CA ALA A 46 -4.13 3.04 -0.48
C ALA A 46 -4.14 4.29 -1.36
N VAL A 47 -4.66 5.40 -0.85
CA VAL A 47 -4.49 6.73 -1.45
C VAL A 47 -3.70 7.56 -0.47
N ILE A 48 -2.52 8.03 -0.88
CA ILE A 48 -1.56 8.73 0.00
C ILE A 48 -1.01 9.98 -0.69
N GLU A 49 -0.48 10.92 0.09
CA GLU A 49 0.19 12.12 -0.43
C GLU A 49 1.35 12.55 0.48
N GLY A 50 2.60 12.42 0.04
CA GLY A 50 3.75 12.66 0.92
C GLY A 50 4.13 11.42 1.73
N GLU A 51 4.45 11.61 3.00
CA GLU A 51 5.00 10.56 3.88
C GLU A 51 3.88 10.05 4.80
N LEU A 52 3.60 8.75 4.70
CA LEU A 52 2.54 8.09 5.49
C LEU A 52 3.06 7.58 6.83
N VAL A 53 4.19 6.88 6.79
CA VAL A 53 4.83 6.16 7.88
C VAL A 53 6.32 6.47 7.80
N ASP A 54 6.96 6.58 8.96
CA ASP A 54 8.43 6.70 9.01
C ASP A 54 9.07 5.37 8.59
N TRP A 55 10.40 5.32 8.54
CA TRP A 55 11.14 4.09 8.23
C TRP A 55 10.68 2.90 9.08
N HIS A 56 10.37 1.79 8.42
CA HIS A 56 9.87 0.59 9.08
C HIS A 56 10.27 -0.69 8.32
N SER A 57 10.01 -1.83 8.96
CA SER A 57 10.17 -3.15 8.38
C SER A 57 9.16 -4.10 9.01
N HIS A 58 8.64 -5.03 8.22
CA HIS A 58 7.82 -6.13 8.71
C HIS A 58 8.72 -7.34 9.00
N GLU A 59 8.75 -7.87 10.22
CA GLU A 59 9.69 -8.95 10.59
C GLU A 59 9.36 -10.27 9.89
N HIS A 60 8.09 -10.47 9.56
CA HIS A 60 7.57 -11.77 9.14
C HIS A 60 6.91 -11.74 7.76
N GLU A 61 6.67 -10.56 7.21
CA GLU A 61 5.71 -10.35 6.14
C GLU A 61 6.37 -9.63 4.97
N ASP A 62 6.14 -10.15 3.77
CA ASP A 62 6.50 -9.46 2.54
C ASP A 62 5.36 -8.51 2.17
N GLU A 63 5.69 -7.38 1.57
CA GLU A 63 4.71 -6.36 1.17
C GLU A 63 4.92 -6.00 -0.30
N PHE A 64 3.87 -6.11 -1.10
CA PHE A 64 3.91 -5.74 -2.52
C PHE A 64 3.22 -4.39 -2.74
N PHE A 65 3.87 -3.51 -3.49
CA PHE A 65 3.35 -2.22 -3.93
C PHE A 65 3.20 -2.19 -5.45
N LEU A 66 2.08 -1.67 -5.94
CA LEU A 66 1.84 -1.35 -7.36
C LEU A 66 1.22 0.04 -7.47
N VAL A 67 1.84 0.94 -8.24
CA VAL A 67 1.31 2.29 -8.46
C VAL A 67 0.22 2.24 -9.52
N LEU A 68 -1.00 2.65 -9.17
CA LEU A 68 -2.14 2.79 -10.09
C LEU A 68 -2.26 4.23 -10.63
N GLU A 69 -1.89 5.22 -9.80
CA GLU A 69 -1.90 6.65 -10.15
C GLU A 69 -0.77 7.36 -9.38
N GLY A 70 -0.16 8.38 -9.98
CA GLY A 70 0.87 9.18 -9.33
C GLY A 70 2.25 8.55 -9.39
N LYS A 71 3.05 8.76 -8.34
CA LYS A 71 4.46 8.35 -8.27
C LYS A 71 4.85 8.05 -6.83
N LEU A 72 5.42 6.86 -6.63
CA LEU A 72 5.96 6.42 -5.34
C LEU A 72 7.49 6.33 -5.42
N GLU A 73 8.17 6.96 -4.47
CA GLU A 73 9.56 6.69 -4.16
C GLU A 73 9.61 5.79 -2.92
N LEU A 74 10.35 4.70 -3.00
CA LEU A 74 10.48 3.73 -1.92
C LEU A 74 11.96 3.63 -1.56
N GLU A 75 12.33 4.32 -0.49
CA GLU A 75 13.68 4.25 0.06
C GLU A 75 13.86 2.89 0.73
N VAL A 76 15.02 2.27 0.54
CA VAL A 76 15.33 0.93 1.07
C VAL A 76 16.75 0.95 1.62
N GLU A 77 16.93 0.44 2.83
CA GLU A 77 18.22 0.48 3.50
C GLU A 77 19.32 -0.20 2.67
N GLY A 78 20.47 0.46 2.58
CA GLY A 78 21.67 -0.08 1.92
C GLY A 78 21.62 -0.11 0.40
N ARG A 79 20.64 0.56 -0.25
CA ARG A 79 20.56 0.62 -1.71
C ARG A 79 19.89 1.88 -2.23
N GLU A 80 19.96 2.06 -3.55
CA GLU A 80 19.23 3.13 -4.24
C GLU A 80 17.71 2.91 -4.13
N PRO A 81 16.93 3.99 -3.94
CA PRO A 81 15.47 3.95 -3.87
C PRO A 81 14.84 3.39 -5.15
N PHE A 82 13.69 2.74 -5.02
CA PHE A 82 12.84 2.45 -6.16
C PHE A 82 11.97 3.66 -6.47
N VAL A 83 11.99 4.11 -7.72
CA VAL A 83 11.14 5.19 -8.19
C VAL A 83 10.11 4.62 -9.14
N LEU A 84 8.88 4.43 -8.65
CA LEU A 84 7.79 3.76 -9.34
C LEU A 84 6.79 4.76 -9.91
N GLY A 85 6.51 4.65 -11.19
CA GLY A 85 5.38 5.29 -11.87
C GLY A 85 4.23 4.31 -12.08
N VAL A 86 3.18 4.80 -12.74
CA VAL A 86 1.96 4.02 -13.04
C VAL A 86 2.28 2.66 -13.68
N ASN A 87 1.62 1.62 -13.19
CA ASN A 87 1.79 0.21 -13.56
C ASN A 87 3.16 -0.39 -13.25
N GLN A 88 3.94 0.23 -12.38
CA GLN A 88 5.20 -0.32 -11.85
C GLN A 88 5.01 -0.73 -10.40
N GLY A 89 5.63 -1.83 -10.02
CA GLY A 89 5.52 -2.38 -8.68
C GLY A 89 6.80 -3.06 -8.20
N VAL A 90 6.88 -3.26 -6.90
CA VAL A 90 8.01 -3.90 -6.22
C VAL A 90 7.50 -4.63 -4.98
N THR A 91 8.13 -5.76 -4.67
CA THR A 91 7.94 -6.45 -3.39
C THR A 91 9.10 -6.09 -2.46
N ILE A 92 8.78 -5.65 -1.25
CA ILE A 92 9.74 -5.50 -0.17
C ILE A 92 9.74 -6.80 0.64
N PRO A 93 10.89 -7.50 0.71
CA PRO A 93 11.00 -8.69 1.53
C PRO A 93 10.90 -8.34 3.02
N ARG A 94 10.36 -9.26 3.81
CA ARG A 94 10.39 -9.19 5.28
C ARG A 94 11.78 -8.88 5.83
N GLY A 95 11.82 -8.10 6.90
CA GLY A 95 13.02 -7.66 7.61
C GLY A 95 13.81 -6.58 6.88
N VAL A 96 13.36 -6.12 5.71
CA VAL A 96 14.01 -5.02 4.98
C VAL A 96 13.43 -3.69 5.43
N LEU A 97 14.29 -2.84 5.98
CA LEU A 97 13.94 -1.48 6.38
C LEU A 97 13.70 -0.61 5.14
N HIS A 98 12.53 0.02 5.08
CA HIS A 98 12.10 0.81 3.93
C HIS A 98 11.20 1.98 4.36
N HIS A 99 11.01 2.93 3.44
CA HIS A 99 10.26 4.16 3.69
C HIS A 99 9.53 4.63 2.42
N PRO A 100 8.19 4.47 2.35
CA PRO A 100 7.37 4.86 1.20
C PRO A 100 7.04 6.35 1.21
N ARG A 101 7.33 7.03 0.09
CA ARG A 101 7.12 8.46 -0.09
C ARG A 101 6.39 8.76 -1.40
N ALA A 102 5.19 9.31 -1.29
CA ALA A 102 4.40 9.72 -2.44
C ALA A 102 4.72 11.16 -2.89
N HIS A 103 4.88 11.36 -4.19
CA HIS A 103 5.07 12.69 -4.77
C HIS A 103 3.75 13.25 -5.30
N GLY A 104 3.00 13.90 -4.42
CA GLY A 104 1.60 14.27 -4.66
C GLY A 104 0.65 13.08 -4.44
N ARG A 105 -0.63 13.27 -4.74
CA ARG A 105 -1.64 12.21 -4.66
C ARG A 105 -1.21 10.98 -5.46
N THR A 106 -1.09 9.86 -4.75
CA THR A 106 -0.64 8.58 -5.31
C THR A 106 -1.60 7.48 -4.86
N VAL A 107 -2.07 6.67 -5.82
CA VAL A 107 -2.94 5.52 -5.58
C VAL A 107 -2.11 4.25 -5.73
N LEU A 108 -2.11 3.43 -4.68
CA LEU A 108 -1.37 2.19 -4.60
C LEU A 108 -2.33 1.01 -4.47
N LEU A 109 -2.03 -0.07 -5.17
CA LEU A 109 -2.55 -1.39 -4.87
C LEU A 109 -1.48 -2.14 -4.08
N MET A 110 -1.87 -2.71 -2.94
CA MET A 110 -0.98 -3.43 -2.05
C MET A 110 -1.46 -4.87 -1.89
N VAL A 111 -0.51 -5.80 -1.80
CA VAL A 111 -0.79 -7.20 -1.48
C VAL A 111 0.13 -7.63 -0.37
N GLU A 112 -0.46 -8.06 0.73
CA GLU A 112 0.23 -8.36 1.98
C GLU A 112 -0.56 -9.38 2.80
N PRO A 113 0.04 -10.08 3.78
CA PRO A 113 -0.70 -10.90 4.73
C PRO A 113 -1.79 -10.10 5.46
N ALA A 114 -2.91 -10.76 5.78
CA ALA A 114 -4.03 -10.10 6.49
C ALA A 114 -3.65 -9.57 7.89
N THR A 115 -2.52 -10.01 8.42
CA THR A 115 -1.94 -9.65 9.71
C THR A 115 -1.14 -8.35 9.70
N VAL A 116 -0.72 -7.85 8.53
CA VAL A 116 -0.01 -6.56 8.41
C VAL A 116 -0.90 -5.42 8.89
N ILE A 117 -0.34 -4.55 9.74
CA ILE A 117 -0.93 -3.26 10.06
C ILE A 117 -0.28 -2.21 9.14
N PRO A 118 -1.05 -1.54 8.25
CA PRO A 118 -0.49 -0.61 7.26
C PRO A 118 -0.08 0.75 7.89
N THR A 119 0.36 0.76 9.14
CA THR A 119 0.97 1.89 9.84
C THR A 119 2.46 1.70 10.10
N GLY A 120 3.07 0.65 9.53
CA GLY A 120 4.51 0.40 9.61
C GLY A 120 4.99 -0.19 10.94
N ASN A 121 4.13 -0.84 11.73
CA ASN A 121 4.56 -1.63 12.88
C ASN A 121 3.86 -2.99 12.85
N ASP A 122 4.60 -4.04 13.22
CA ASP A 122 4.06 -5.34 13.63
C ASP A 122 3.87 -5.36 15.17
#